data_AF-A0A819H497-F1
#
_entry.id   AF-A0A819H497-F1
#
_cell.length_a   1.000
_cell.length_b   1.000
_cell.length_c   1.000
_cell.angle_alpha   90.00
_cell.angle_beta   90.00
_cell.angle_gamma   90.00
#
_symmetry.space_group_name_H-M   'P 1'
#
loop_
_entity.id
_entity.type
_entity.pdbx_description
1 polymer ?
#
loop_
_entity_poly.entity_id
_entity_poly.type
_entity_poly.pdbx_seq_one_letter_code
_entity_poly.pdbx_strand_id
1 'polypeptide(L)'
;MVKSHDIRDIVISHYKNGKKAPEIATLLANKVHRSTIDRWLHRYKQSGSICVKPKSGRPTTGRTEKRIYLVKQRLDSNISRRSL
;
A
#
# COMPACT_ATOMS: atom_id res chain seq x y z
N MET A 1 10.72 15.82 10.66
CA MET A 1 9.33 15.33 10.85
C MET A 1 9.34 13.82 10.76
N VAL A 2 8.83 13.11 11.76
CA VAL A 2 8.75 11.62 11.77
C VAL A 2 7.74 11.19 10.70
N LYS A 3 8.11 10.27 9.81
CA LYS A 3 7.20 9.83 8.75
C LYS A 3 6.14 8.92 9.37
N SER A 4 4.91 8.97 8.83
CA SER A 4 3.80 8.15 9.35
C SER A 4 4.06 6.64 9.30
N HIS A 5 5.02 6.17 8.49
CA HIS A 5 5.42 4.76 8.43
C HIS A 5 6.18 4.36 9.70
N ASP A 6 7.12 5.18 10.17
CA ASP A 6 7.94 4.91 11.36
C ASP A 6 7.07 4.65 12.60
N ILE A 7 5.99 5.41 12.76
CA ILE A 7 5.05 5.23 13.89
C ILE A 7 4.30 3.91 13.78
N ARG A 8 3.90 3.50 12.57
CA ARG A 8 3.21 2.23 12.37
C ARG A 8 4.13 1.04 12.63
N ASP A 9 5.40 1.14 12.24
CA ASP A 9 6.40 0.11 12.52
C ASP A 9 6.59 -0.06 14.03
N ILE A 10 6.65 1.04 14.79
CA ILE A 10 6.71 1.03 16.26
C ILE A 10 5.45 0.40 16.88
N VAL A 11 4.26 0.72 16.35
CA VAL A 11 3.01 0.09 16.81
C VAL A 11 3.05 -1.43 16.63
N ILE A 12 3.52 -1.89 15.46
CA ILE A 12 3.54 -3.32 15.14
C ILE A 12 4.63 -4.04 15.92
N SER A 13 5.79 -3.43 16.18
CA SER A 13 6.81 -4.03 17.04
C SER A 13 6.30 -4.23 18.46
N HIS A 14 5.61 -3.25 19.04
CA HIS A 14 4.98 -3.41 20.36
C HIS A 14 3.88 -4.47 20.38
N TYR A 15 3.10 -4.57 19.31
CA TYR A 15 2.09 -5.63 19.17
C TYR A 15 2.72 -7.02 19.08
N LYS A 16 3.83 -7.18 18.34
CA LYS A 16 4.61 -8.43 18.29
C LYS A 16 5.15 -8.82 19.67
N ASN A 17 5.45 -7.84 20.52
CA ASN A 17 5.85 -8.05 21.90
C ASN A 17 4.66 -8.34 22.85
N GLY A 18 3.45 -8.55 22.31
CA GLY A 18 2.26 -8.96 23.07
C GLY A 18 1.43 -7.82 23.67
N LYS A 19 1.80 -6.54 23.40
CA LYS A 19 1.07 -5.39 23.97
C LYS A 19 -0.26 -5.16 23.28
N LYS A 20 -1.27 -4.71 24.04
CA LYS A 20 -2.61 -4.39 23.52
C LYS A 20 -2.67 -2.95 23.01
N ALA A 21 -3.61 -2.68 22.09
CA ALA A 21 -3.83 -1.34 21.52
C ALA A 21 -3.92 -0.17 22.54
N PRO A 22 -4.63 -0.28 23.68
CA PRO A 22 -4.67 0.81 24.67
C PRO A 22 -3.29 1.08 25.30
N GLU A 23 -2.50 0.04 25.58
CA GLU A 23 -1.13 0.18 26.13
C GLU A 23 -0.19 0.81 25.09
N ILE A 24 -0.37 0.48 23.81
CA ILE A 24 0.42 1.09 22.73
C ILE A 24 0.08 2.57 22.59
N ALA A 25 -1.19 2.96 22.73
CA ALA A 25 -1.62 4.35 22.68
C ALA A 25 -0.98 5.19 23.80
N THR A 26 -0.94 4.66 25.03
CA THR A 26 -0.30 5.33 26.16
C THR A 26 1.21 5.42 25.99
N LEU A 27 1.88 4.37 25.49
CA LEU A 27 3.31 4.39 25.18
C LEU A 27 3.69 5.42 24.12
N LEU A 28 2.80 5.68 23.16
CA LEU A 28 2.97 6.70 22.15
C LEU A 28 2.54 8.10 22.62
N ALA A 29 2.32 8.29 23.93
CA ALA A 29 1.87 9.55 24.54
C ALA A 29 0.62 10.12 23.84
N ASN A 30 -0.32 9.25 23.43
CA ASN A 30 -1.53 9.61 22.69
C ASN A 30 -1.30 10.43 21.40
N LYS A 31 -0.09 10.39 20.83
CA LYS A 31 0.20 10.99 19.51
C LYS A 31 -0.63 10.38 18.38
N VAL A 32 -1.11 9.16 18.57
CA VAL A 32 -2.01 8.46 17.65
C VAL A 32 -3.24 8.00 18.42
N HIS A 33 -4.42 8.29 17.87
CA HIS A 33 -5.68 7.85 18.46
C HIS A 33 -5.80 6.32 18.46
N ARG A 34 -6.36 5.76 19.54
CA ARG A 34 -6.56 4.30 19.71
C ARG A 34 -7.23 3.64 18.51
N SER A 35 -8.28 4.25 17.96
CA SER A 35 -9.00 3.70 16.79
C SER A 35 -8.09 3.55 15.56
N THR A 36 -7.08 4.40 15.41
CA THR A 36 -6.12 4.29 14.31
C THR A 36 -5.16 3.13 14.52
N ILE A 37 -4.72 2.92 15.77
CA ILE A 37 -3.91 1.76 16.17
C ILE A 37 -4.69 0.47 15.93
N ASP A 38 -5.94 0.38 16.41
CA ASP A 38 -6.81 -0.78 16.20
C ASP A 38 -6.99 -1.10 14.71
N ARG A 39 -7.22 -0.08 13.88
CA ARG A 39 -7.31 -0.26 12.41
C ARG A 39 -6.01 -0.80 11.81
N TRP A 40 -4.84 -0.37 12.29
CA TRP A 40 -3.55 -0.87 11.80
C TRP A 40 -3.33 -2.32 12.21
N LEU A 41 -3.59 -2.66 13.48
CA LEU A 41 -3.46 -4.03 13.99
C LEU A 41 -4.41 -4.98 13.27
N HIS A 42 -5.65 -4.56 13.03
CA HIS A 42 -6.62 -5.36 12.29
C HIS A 42 -6.14 -5.67 10.86
N ARG A 43 -5.62 -4.67 10.13
CA ARG A 43 -5.06 -4.89 8.79
C ARG A 43 -3.80 -5.76 8.80
N TYR A 44 -2.95 -5.61 9.82
CA TYR A 44 -1.78 -6.45 9.98
C TYR A 44 -2.18 -7.92 10.22
N LYS A 45 -3.19 -8.19 11.05
CA LYS A 45 -3.73 -9.53 11.26
C LYS A 45 -4.26 -10.17 9.97
N GLN A 46 -4.88 -9.39 9.08
CA GLN A 46 -5.46 -9.89 7.83
C GLN A 46 -4.42 -10.13 6.73
N SER A 47 -3.42 -9.25 6.61
CA SER A 47 -2.51 -9.24 5.46
C SER A 47 -1.07 -9.64 5.79
N GLY A 48 -0.69 -9.65 7.07
CA GLY A 48 0.71 -9.79 7.52
C GLY A 48 1.62 -8.62 7.14
N SER A 49 1.11 -7.63 6.40
CA SER A 49 1.90 -6.51 5.88
C SER A 49 1.74 -5.26 6.74
N ILE A 50 2.86 -4.58 6.94
CA ILE A 50 2.91 -3.28 7.64
C ILE A 50 2.60 -2.13 6.68
N CYS A 51 2.89 -2.33 5.39
CA CYS A 51 2.81 -1.31 4.36
C CYS A 51 1.39 -0.76 4.20
N VAL A 52 1.29 0.53 3.93
CA VAL A 52 0.02 1.14 3.52
C VAL A 52 -0.31 0.66 2.12
N LYS A 53 -1.49 0.03 1.94
CA LYS A 53 -1.98 -0.28 0.59
C LYS A 53 -2.04 1.02 -0.23
N PRO A 54 -1.45 1.07 -1.43
CA PRO A 54 -1.53 2.26 -2.27
C PRO A 54 -3.00 2.58 -2.53
N LYS A 55 -3.34 3.87 -2.49
CA LYS A 55 -4.68 4.34 -2.84
C LYS A 55 -4.88 4.08 -4.33
N SER A 56 -5.73 3.13 -4.68
CA SER A 56 -6.13 2.92 -6.07
C SER A 56 -7.28 3.88 -6.41
N GLY A 57 -7.07 4.77 -7.36
CA GLY A 57 -8.16 5.51 -8.01
C GLY A 57 -8.88 4.64 -9.04
N ARG A 58 -10.03 5.12 -9.53
CA ARG A 58 -10.67 4.52 -10.70
C ARG A 58 -9.74 4.71 -11.91
N PRO A 59 -9.39 3.66 -12.67
CA PRO A 59 -8.59 3.83 -13.87
C PRO A 59 -9.34 4.70 -14.88
N THR A 60 -8.75 5.82 -15.29
CA THR A 60 -9.38 6.78 -16.21
C THR A 60 -9.45 6.26 -17.65
N THR A 61 -8.52 5.40 -18.02
CA THR A 61 -8.50 4.70 -19.30
C THR A 61 -8.53 3.20 -19.07
N GLY A 62 -9.44 2.50 -19.75
CA GLY A 62 -9.42 1.05 -19.89
C GLY A 62 -8.22 0.61 -20.73
N ARG A 63 -7.02 0.69 -20.16
CA ARG A 63 -5.85 -0.06 -20.64
C ARG A 63 -6.07 -1.52 -20.30
N THR A 64 -7.04 -2.14 -20.97
CA THR A 64 -7.19 -3.59 -20.96
C THR A 64 -5.96 -4.20 -21.61
N GLU A 65 -5.54 -5.37 -21.15
CA GLU A 65 -4.39 -6.09 -21.71
C GLU A 65 -4.50 -6.22 -23.23
N LYS A 66 -5.74 -6.46 -23.73
CA LYS A 66 -6.07 -6.47 -25.15
C LYS A 66 -5.70 -5.18 -25.88
N ARG A 67 -6.01 -4.00 -25.32
CA ARG A 67 -5.66 -2.70 -25.95
C ARG A 67 -4.15 -2.47 -25.96
N ILE A 68 -3.45 -2.86 -24.88
CA ILE A 68 -1.99 -2.77 -24.81
C ILE A 68 -1.36 -3.68 -25.89
N TYR A 69 -1.86 -4.90 -26.02
CA TYR A 69 -1.42 -5.86 -27.02
C TYR A 69 -1.61 -5.34 -28.45
N LEU A 70 -2.78 -4.79 -28.77
CA LEU A 70 -3.06 -4.22 -30.10
C LEU A 70 -2.17 -3.02 -30.42
N VAL A 71 -1.86 -2.17 -29.43
CA VAL A 71 -0.91 -1.07 -29.61
C VAL A 71 0.50 -1.59 -29.88
N LYS A 72 0.96 -2.62 -29.16
CA LYS A 72 2.27 -3.26 -29.41
C LYS A 72 2.37 -3.83 -30.82
N GLN A 73 1.39 -4.65 -31.24
CA GLN A 73 1.38 -5.20 -32.60
C GLN A 73 1.43 -4.11 -33.69
N ARG A 74 0.72 -3.00 -33.49
CA ARG A 74 0.75 -1.87 -34.44
C ARG A 74 2.12 -1.19 -34.50
N LEU A 75 2.78 -1.03 -33.35
CA LEU A 75 4.14 -0.48 -33.30
C LEU A 75 5.14 -1.39 -33.99
N ASP A 76 5.09 -2.70 -33.72
CA ASP A 76 5.98 -3.70 -34.33
C ASP A 76 5.81 -3.75 -35.86
N SER A 77 4.56 -3.75 -36.33
CA SER A 77 4.23 -3.72 -37.77
C SER A 77 4.75 -2.46 -38.47
N ASN A 78 4.72 -1.31 -37.79
CA ASN A 78 5.20 -0.05 -38.35
C ASN A 78 6.73 0.05 -38.36
N ILE A 79 7.42 -0.55 -37.40
CA ILE A 79 8.88 -0.65 -37.39
C ILE A 79 9.35 -1.50 -38.57
N SER A 80 8.77 -2.68 -38.77
CA SER A 80 9.12 -3.57 -39.89
C SER A 80 8.89 -2.94 -41.27
N ARG A 81 7.91 -2.04 -41.41
CA ARG A 81 7.66 -1.29 -42.65
C ARG A 81 8.65 -0.16 -42.92
N ARG A 82 9.34 0.35 -41.89
CA ARG A 82 10.34 1.42 -42.02
C ARG A 82 11.75 0.90 -42.29
N SER A 83 11.99 -0.38 -42.05
CA SER A 83 13.27 -1.06 -42.25
C SER A 83 13.42 -1.76 -43.61
N LEU A 84 12.43 -1.63 -44.49
CA LEU A 84 12.44 -2.04 -45.90
C LEU A 84 12.49 -0.79 -46.78
#